data_AF-A0A517WL03-F1
#
_entry.id   AF-A0A517WL03-F1
#
_cell.length_a   1.000
_cell.length_b   1.000
_cell.length_c   1.000
_cell.angle_alpha   90.00
_cell.angle_beta   90.00
_cell.angle_gamma   90.00
#
_symmetry.space_group_name_H-M   'P 1'
#
loop_
_entity.id
_entity.type
_entity.pdbx_description
1 polymer ?
#
loop_
_entity_poly.entity_id
_entity_poly.type
_entity_poly.pdbx_seq_one_letter_code
_entity_poly.pdbx_strand_id
1 'polypeptide(L)'
;MEFHFGKPQKSESIQNVIGRYKGSEFHSFTRSTIPMLSLLAHNQDLFNSLINEIEFPCSYHTYLEYTVSPRLGRGKASHTDVMLIDGDSSLAIEAKWTEEMYPTVSNWIKQGKNEQNRIDVLNGWLTCFEQHLGESFDPDDFLTSIYQMIHRAASAVEAGKKTSVAYFLFKMKSLTRGATTDEITEKLKELWDLLGKPNSLNFYVAEIEIEPTDLYESLQVDANSQCKEEISETIIDALQGNDALFKYIPRPVIKIDDSDREGEL
;
A
#
# COMPACT_ATOMS: atom_id res chain seq x y z
N MET A 1 2.99 7.49 -17.79
CA MET A 1 2.05 7.23 -16.69
C MET A 1 1.33 8.53 -16.34
N GLU A 2 0.02 8.51 -16.11
CA GLU A 2 -0.74 9.68 -15.65
C GLU A 2 -0.95 9.61 -14.14
N PHE A 3 -0.68 10.71 -13.43
CA PHE A 3 -0.77 10.76 -11.97
C PHE A 3 -1.89 11.67 -11.47
N HIS A 4 -2.51 11.28 -10.37
CA HIS A 4 -3.56 12.01 -9.66
C HIS A 4 -3.26 11.98 -8.16
N PHE A 5 -3.77 12.95 -7.40
CA PHE A 5 -3.68 12.95 -5.93
C PHE A 5 -5.09 12.91 -5.32
N GLY A 6 -5.38 11.93 -4.46
CA GLY A 6 -6.70 11.73 -3.86
C GLY A 6 -7.75 11.11 -4.81
N LYS A 7 -9.02 11.52 -4.66
CA LYS A 7 -10.19 11.15 -5.50
C LYS A 7 -10.65 12.43 -6.22
N PRO A 8 -10.81 12.43 -7.55
CA PRO A 8 -10.02 13.20 -8.53
C PRO A 8 -10.09 14.74 -8.50
N GLN A 9 -8.90 15.34 -8.70
CA GLN A 9 -8.64 16.61 -9.37
C GLN A 9 -7.68 16.28 -10.54
N LYS A 10 -7.85 16.92 -11.71
CA LYS A 10 -7.01 16.86 -12.93
C LYS A 10 -5.65 16.13 -12.83
N SER A 11 -5.30 15.32 -13.83
CA SER A 11 -3.99 14.66 -13.93
C SER A 11 -2.82 15.66 -13.93
N GLU A 12 -1.73 15.28 -13.26
CA GLU A 12 -0.52 16.09 -13.09
C GLU A 12 0.75 15.26 -13.36
N SER A 13 1.92 15.92 -13.42
CA SER A 13 3.21 15.21 -13.40
C SER A 13 3.47 14.61 -12.01
N ILE A 14 4.29 13.56 -11.94
CA ILE A 14 4.68 12.97 -10.65
C ILE A 14 5.34 13.99 -9.72
N GLN A 15 6.17 14.90 -10.25
CA GLN A 15 6.81 15.96 -9.46
C GLN A 15 5.76 16.87 -8.78
N ASN A 16 4.71 17.26 -9.50
CA ASN A 16 3.65 18.08 -8.93
C ASN A 16 2.88 17.31 -7.86
N VAL A 17 2.60 16.02 -8.09
CA VAL A 17 1.89 15.18 -7.12
C VAL A 17 2.71 14.98 -5.84
N ILE A 18 4.03 14.77 -5.94
CA ILE A 18 4.95 14.71 -4.79
C ILE A 18 4.84 15.99 -3.94
N GLY A 19 4.79 17.16 -4.58
CA GLY A 19 4.65 18.45 -3.90
C GLY A 19 3.33 18.65 -3.13
N ARG A 20 2.34 17.75 -3.29
CA ARG A 20 1.05 17.79 -2.57
C ARG A 20 1.06 16.98 -1.28
N TYR A 21 2.06 16.12 -1.08
CA TYR A 21 2.20 15.38 0.18
C TYR A 21 2.46 16.33 1.34
N LYS A 22 1.96 15.98 2.52
CA LYS A 22 2.28 16.72 3.73
C LYS A 22 3.72 16.42 4.12
N GLY A 23 4.47 17.43 4.58
CA GLY A 23 5.83 17.26 5.09
C GLY A 23 5.95 16.16 6.16
N SER A 24 4.88 15.90 6.91
CA SER A 24 4.86 14.81 7.89
C SER A 24 5.13 13.42 7.33
N GLU A 25 4.86 13.18 6.05
CA GLU A 25 5.18 11.92 5.37
C GLU A 25 6.67 11.78 5.06
N PHE A 26 7.45 12.84 5.23
CA PHE A 26 8.89 12.90 4.97
C PHE A 26 9.72 13.21 6.23
N HIS A 27 9.11 13.25 7.42
CA HIS A 27 9.84 13.47 8.68
C HIS A 27 10.89 12.37 9.03
N SER A 28 10.99 11.30 8.24
CA SER A 28 11.99 10.24 8.40
C SER A 28 12.36 9.63 7.05
N PHE A 29 13.66 9.49 6.80
CA PHE A 29 14.22 8.84 5.61
C PHE A 29 13.84 7.37 5.44
N THR A 30 13.36 6.72 6.50
CA THR A 30 13.03 5.28 6.49
C THR A 30 11.55 4.98 6.28
N ARG A 31 10.75 5.97 5.87
CA ARG A 31 9.33 5.77 5.55
C ARG A 31 9.18 5.15 4.16
N SER A 32 8.31 4.17 4.05
CA SER A 32 7.96 3.46 2.80
C SER A 32 7.48 4.37 1.66
N THR A 33 6.90 5.54 1.98
CA THR A 33 6.53 6.57 1.00
C THR A 33 7.72 7.01 0.13
N ILE A 34 8.94 7.05 0.70
CA ILE A 34 10.13 7.54 -0.01
C ILE A 34 10.57 6.57 -1.13
N PRO A 35 10.87 5.28 -0.87
CA PRO A 35 11.20 4.35 -1.94
C PRO A 35 10.04 4.15 -2.92
N MET A 36 8.78 4.27 -2.48
CA MET A 36 7.62 4.20 -3.38
C MET A 36 7.57 5.38 -4.37
N LEU A 37 7.70 6.62 -3.87
CA LEU A 37 7.70 7.80 -4.73
C LEU A 37 8.95 7.85 -5.63
N SER A 38 10.11 7.44 -5.14
CA SER A 38 11.32 7.34 -5.97
C SER A 38 11.17 6.28 -7.07
N LEU A 39 10.47 5.17 -6.81
CA LEU A 39 10.18 4.14 -7.82
C LEU A 39 9.30 4.73 -8.94
N LEU A 40 8.25 5.44 -8.58
CA LEU A 40 7.33 6.08 -9.52
C LEU A 40 7.96 7.26 -10.28
N ALA A 41 8.82 8.04 -9.63
CA ALA A 41 9.45 9.20 -10.24
C ALA A 41 10.61 8.80 -11.17
N HIS A 42 11.43 7.85 -10.76
CA HIS A 42 12.74 7.61 -11.37
C HIS A 42 12.90 6.23 -12.01
N ASN A 43 11.95 5.30 -11.81
CA ASN A 43 12.07 3.92 -12.31
C ASN A 43 10.71 3.35 -12.78
N GLN A 44 10.01 4.13 -13.60
CA GLN A 44 8.66 3.77 -14.10
C GLN A 44 8.63 2.45 -14.88
N ASP A 45 9.69 2.12 -15.62
CA ASP A 45 9.76 0.87 -16.38
C ASP A 45 9.74 -0.34 -15.45
N LEU A 46 10.47 -0.29 -14.34
CA LEU A 46 10.42 -1.33 -13.32
C LEU A 46 9.05 -1.41 -12.65
N PHE A 47 8.45 -0.26 -12.29
CA PHE A 47 7.10 -0.23 -11.75
C PHE A 47 6.12 -0.93 -12.70
N ASN A 48 6.13 -0.56 -13.98
CA ASN A 48 5.27 -1.19 -15.00
C ASN A 48 5.56 -2.69 -15.15
N SER A 49 6.81 -3.13 -15.01
CA SER A 49 7.16 -4.57 -15.01
C SER A 49 6.50 -5.31 -13.85
N LEU A 50 6.54 -4.75 -12.63
CA LEU A 50 5.87 -5.33 -11.46
C LEU A 50 4.35 -5.37 -11.64
N ILE A 51 3.76 -4.33 -12.23
CA ILE A 51 2.32 -4.29 -12.52
C ILE A 51 1.92 -5.36 -13.56
N ASN A 52 2.77 -5.60 -14.56
CA ASN A 52 2.56 -6.68 -15.53
C ASN A 52 2.65 -8.08 -14.88
N GLU A 53 3.57 -8.29 -13.93
CA GLU A 53 3.65 -9.54 -13.16
C GLU A 53 2.41 -9.79 -12.27
N ILE A 54 1.75 -8.70 -11.82
CA ILE A 54 0.47 -8.74 -11.08
C ILE A 54 -0.73 -8.99 -12.02
N GLU A 55 -0.50 -9.14 -13.33
CA GLU A 55 -1.53 -9.36 -14.35
C GLU A 55 -2.55 -8.20 -14.44
N PHE A 56 -2.15 -6.99 -14.02
CA PHE A 56 -3.01 -5.81 -14.12
C PHE A 56 -2.90 -5.18 -15.53
N PRO A 57 -3.97 -4.56 -16.08
CA PRO A 57 -3.91 -3.93 -17.40
C PRO A 57 -2.77 -2.91 -17.51
N CYS A 58 -2.20 -2.71 -18.70
CA CYS A 58 -1.10 -1.76 -18.90
C CYS A 58 -1.55 -0.30 -19.13
N SER A 59 -2.86 -0.05 -19.26
CA SER A 59 -3.43 1.27 -19.57
C SER A 59 -4.22 1.81 -18.38
N TYR A 60 -3.54 2.31 -17.35
CA TYR A 60 -4.17 2.77 -16.11
C TYR A 60 -3.84 4.22 -15.76
N HIS A 61 -4.70 4.78 -14.92
CA HIS A 61 -4.42 6.00 -14.16
C HIS A 61 -3.86 5.66 -12.78
N THR A 62 -2.84 6.39 -12.33
CA THR A 62 -2.19 6.21 -11.03
C THR A 62 -2.65 7.27 -10.05
N TYR A 63 -3.25 6.88 -8.94
CA TYR A 63 -3.73 7.77 -7.89
C TYR A 63 -2.88 7.59 -6.63
N LEU A 64 -2.21 8.65 -6.20
CA LEU A 64 -1.46 8.71 -4.96
C LEU A 64 -2.38 9.22 -3.83
N GLU A 65 -2.28 8.65 -2.64
CA GLU A 65 -3.14 8.99 -1.49
C GLU A 65 -4.63 8.82 -1.80
N TYR A 66 -5.00 7.76 -2.53
CA TYR A 66 -6.40 7.54 -2.94
C TYR A 66 -7.28 7.31 -1.71
N THR A 67 -8.36 8.09 -1.60
CA THR A 67 -9.20 8.12 -0.40
C THR A 67 -10.55 7.44 -0.59
N VAL A 68 -10.88 6.55 0.35
CA VAL A 68 -12.22 5.94 0.45
C VAL A 68 -12.71 6.12 1.88
N SER A 69 -13.91 6.68 2.04
CA SER A 69 -14.54 6.83 3.35
C SER A 69 -15.28 5.54 3.74
N PRO A 70 -15.29 5.16 5.03
CA PRO A 70 -16.10 4.03 5.47
C PRO A 70 -17.59 4.33 5.22
N ARG A 71 -18.35 3.31 4.82
CA ARG A 71 -19.78 3.46 4.52
C ARG A 71 -20.63 3.62 5.78
N LEU A 72 -20.13 3.14 6.92
CA LEU A 72 -20.79 3.15 8.22
C LEU A 72 -19.83 3.66 9.30
N GLY A 73 -20.39 4.15 10.40
CA GLY A 73 -19.65 4.75 11.50
C GLY A 73 -18.96 6.07 11.13
N ARG A 74 -18.25 6.66 12.10
CA ARG A 74 -17.41 7.85 11.89
C ARG A 74 -15.94 7.45 11.96
N GLY A 75 -15.29 7.38 10.80
CA GLY A 75 -13.87 7.05 10.67
C GLY A 75 -13.14 8.03 9.76
N LYS A 76 -11.81 8.00 9.82
CA LYS A 76 -10.98 8.62 8.78
C LYS A 76 -11.11 7.81 7.49
N ALA A 77 -10.97 8.48 6.35
CA ALA A 77 -10.83 7.78 5.09
C ALA A 77 -9.64 6.81 5.13
N SER A 78 -9.77 5.68 4.45
CA SER A 78 -8.63 4.87 4.02
C SER A 78 -7.81 5.69 3.03
N HIS A 79 -6.48 5.61 3.12
CA HIS A 79 -5.53 6.28 2.24
C HIS A 79 -4.64 5.23 1.62
N THR A 80 -4.94 4.79 0.40
CA THR A 80 -4.07 3.83 -0.29
C THR A 80 -2.87 4.58 -0.84
N ASP A 81 -1.66 4.05 -0.63
CA ASP A 81 -0.43 4.70 -1.09
C ASP A 81 -0.49 4.91 -2.61
N VAL A 82 -0.80 3.84 -3.36
CA VAL A 82 -1.12 3.91 -4.79
C VAL A 82 -2.37 3.11 -5.12
N MET A 83 -3.31 3.72 -5.81
CA MET A 83 -4.43 3.04 -6.47
C MET A 83 -4.24 3.15 -7.99
N LEU A 84 -4.27 2.03 -8.70
CA LEU A 84 -4.34 2.00 -10.16
C LEU A 84 -5.77 1.69 -10.59
N ILE A 85 -6.26 2.41 -11.60
CA ILE A 85 -7.61 2.21 -12.15
C ILE A 85 -7.55 2.16 -13.67
N ASP A 86 -8.14 1.10 -14.25
CA ASP A 86 -8.40 0.94 -15.68
C ASP A 86 -9.82 0.40 -15.90
N GLY A 87 -10.75 1.28 -16.30
CA GLY A 87 -12.16 0.94 -16.46
C GLY A 87 -12.78 0.36 -15.19
N ASP A 88 -13.19 -0.91 -15.25
CA ASP A 88 -13.76 -1.66 -14.12
C ASP A 88 -12.68 -2.40 -13.28
N SER A 89 -11.38 -2.24 -13.60
CA SER A 89 -10.28 -2.89 -12.89
C SER A 89 -9.62 -1.93 -11.89
N SER A 90 -9.30 -2.42 -10.70
CA SER A 90 -8.64 -1.64 -9.65
C SER A 90 -7.52 -2.43 -8.98
N LEU A 91 -6.41 -1.78 -8.68
CA LEU A 91 -5.30 -2.33 -7.90
C LEU A 91 -4.90 -1.36 -6.80
N ALA A 92 -5.13 -1.75 -5.54
CA ALA A 92 -4.60 -1.03 -4.39
C ALA A 92 -3.20 -1.56 -4.06
N ILE A 93 -2.23 -0.67 -3.92
CA ILE A 93 -0.85 -0.97 -3.53
C ILE A 93 -0.57 -0.30 -2.20
N GLU A 94 -0.15 -1.10 -1.22
CA GLU A 94 0.40 -0.64 0.05
C GLU A 94 1.92 -0.81 0.02
N ALA A 95 2.65 0.26 0.33
CA ALA A 95 4.09 0.23 0.50
C ALA A 95 4.45 -0.05 1.96
N LYS A 96 5.48 -0.87 2.17
CA LYS A 96 6.07 -1.16 3.48
C LYS A 96 7.57 -1.17 3.38
N TRP A 97 8.25 -0.66 4.40
CA TRP A 97 9.70 -0.75 4.49
C TRP A 97 10.14 -1.11 5.90
N THR A 98 10.08 -0.16 6.83
CA THR A 98 10.56 -0.32 8.21
C THR A 98 9.45 -0.32 9.24
N GLU A 99 8.23 -0.02 8.79
CA GLU A 99 7.03 0.01 9.60
C GLU A 99 6.69 -1.40 10.07
N GLU A 100 6.31 -1.51 11.34
CA GLU A 100 5.79 -2.76 11.91
C GLU A 100 4.42 -3.11 11.30
N MET A 101 3.96 -4.33 11.61
CA MET A 101 2.61 -4.75 11.29
C MET A 101 1.59 -3.85 11.99
N TYR A 102 0.51 -3.56 11.27
CA TYR A 102 -0.60 -2.79 11.83
C TYR A 102 -1.36 -3.61 12.87
N PRO A 103 -2.12 -2.97 13.77
CA PRO A 103 -2.93 -3.70 14.74
C PRO A 103 -3.95 -4.62 14.07
N THR A 104 -4.23 -5.75 14.73
CA THR A 104 -5.41 -6.56 14.46
C THR A 104 -6.69 -5.74 14.70
N VAL A 105 -7.81 -6.17 14.11
CA VAL A 105 -9.13 -5.55 14.32
C VAL A 105 -9.47 -5.49 15.81
N SER A 106 -9.31 -6.59 16.55
CA SER A 106 -9.57 -6.62 17.99
C SER A 106 -8.74 -5.59 18.77
N ASN A 107 -7.46 -5.42 18.43
CA ASN A 107 -6.61 -4.42 19.06
C ASN A 107 -7.00 -2.99 18.64
N TRP A 108 -7.32 -2.78 17.37
CA TRP A 108 -7.77 -1.49 16.84
C TRP A 108 -9.10 -1.01 17.45
N ILE A 109 -10.04 -1.93 17.69
CA ILE A 109 -11.30 -1.67 18.40
C ILE A 109 -10.99 -1.20 19.83
N LYS A 110 -10.20 -1.97 20.58
CA LYS A 110 -9.84 -1.68 21.99
C LYS A 110 -9.09 -0.36 22.17
N GLN A 111 -8.28 0.04 21.18
CA GLN A 111 -7.56 1.33 21.21
C GLN A 111 -8.47 2.53 20.92
N GLY A 112 -9.69 2.32 20.40
CA GLY A 112 -10.65 3.37 20.09
C GLY A 112 -11.35 3.94 21.31
N LYS A 113 -11.73 5.23 21.26
CA LYS A 113 -12.56 5.86 22.31
C LYS A 113 -14.01 5.38 22.34
N ASN A 114 -14.49 4.81 21.23
CA ASN A 114 -15.86 4.34 21.07
C ASN A 114 -15.81 3.02 20.27
N GLU A 115 -15.98 1.92 21.00
CA GLU A 115 -15.97 0.56 20.47
C GLU A 115 -17.09 0.33 19.46
N GLN A 116 -18.33 0.74 19.76
CA GLN A 116 -19.45 0.60 18.84
C GLN A 116 -19.19 1.29 17.51
N ASN A 117 -18.66 2.53 17.54
CA ASN A 117 -18.32 3.24 16.31
C ASN A 117 -17.21 2.53 15.50
N ARG A 118 -16.28 1.83 16.16
CA ARG A 118 -15.24 1.04 15.48
C ARG A 118 -15.85 -0.19 14.81
N ILE A 119 -16.77 -0.86 15.50
CA ILE A 119 -17.56 -1.97 14.94
C ILE A 119 -18.38 -1.47 13.74
N ASP A 120 -19.03 -0.31 13.83
CA ASP A 120 -19.76 0.28 12.71
C ASP A 120 -18.84 0.57 11.52
N VAL A 121 -17.63 1.09 11.75
CA VAL A 121 -16.63 1.32 10.69
C VAL A 121 -16.17 0.01 10.06
N LEU A 122 -15.91 -1.03 10.84
CA LEU A 122 -15.56 -2.35 10.34
C LEU A 122 -16.68 -2.91 9.46
N ASN A 123 -17.93 -2.87 9.95
CA ASN A 123 -19.11 -3.24 9.17
C ASN A 123 -19.20 -2.45 7.85
N GLY A 124 -18.88 -1.15 7.88
CA GLY A 124 -18.85 -0.33 6.67
C GLY A 124 -17.86 -0.81 5.61
N TRP A 125 -16.73 -1.40 6.03
CA TRP A 125 -15.78 -2.04 5.12
C TRP A 125 -16.25 -3.42 4.66
N LEU A 126 -16.81 -4.23 5.56
CA LEU A 126 -17.33 -5.55 5.21
C LEU A 126 -18.47 -5.44 4.19
N THR A 127 -19.37 -4.45 4.32
CA THR A 127 -20.41 -4.17 3.32
C THR A 127 -19.84 -3.89 1.91
N CYS A 128 -18.61 -3.36 1.79
CA CYS A 128 -17.98 -3.24 0.48
C CYS A 128 -17.67 -4.61 -0.13
N PHE A 129 -17.20 -5.56 0.68
CA PHE A 129 -17.00 -6.95 0.24
C PHE A 129 -18.31 -7.64 -0.06
N GLU A 130 -19.34 -7.48 0.78
CA GLU A 130 -20.64 -8.13 0.56
C GLU A 130 -21.25 -7.73 -0.79
N GLN A 131 -21.16 -6.45 -1.15
CA GLN A 131 -21.63 -5.94 -2.43
C GLN A 131 -20.83 -6.46 -3.62
N HIS A 132 -19.54 -6.70 -3.43
CA HIS A 132 -18.63 -7.13 -4.49
C HIS A 132 -18.64 -8.66 -4.69
N LEU A 133 -18.70 -9.43 -3.59
CA LEU A 133 -18.59 -10.88 -3.57
C LEU A 133 -19.95 -11.59 -3.54
N GLY A 134 -21.02 -10.90 -3.13
CA GLY A 134 -22.36 -11.49 -3.05
C GLY A 134 -22.59 -12.40 -1.84
N GLU A 135 -21.73 -12.31 -0.83
CA GLU A 135 -21.80 -13.07 0.43
C GLU A 135 -21.94 -12.12 1.63
N SER A 136 -22.42 -12.61 2.77
CA SER A 136 -22.50 -11.84 4.01
C SER A 136 -21.34 -12.20 4.93
N PHE A 137 -20.77 -11.23 5.64
CA PHE A 137 -19.62 -11.44 6.52
C PHE A 137 -19.95 -11.09 7.98
N ASP A 138 -19.58 -11.97 8.91
CA ASP A 138 -19.68 -11.68 10.34
C ASP A 138 -18.44 -10.90 10.80
N PRO A 139 -18.59 -9.69 11.40
CA PRO A 139 -17.47 -8.94 11.95
C PRO A 139 -16.59 -9.72 12.94
N ASP A 140 -17.16 -10.67 13.68
CA ASP A 140 -16.43 -11.43 14.69
C ASP A 140 -15.37 -12.37 14.07
N ASP A 141 -15.57 -12.82 12.83
CA ASP A 141 -14.61 -13.65 12.10
C ASP A 141 -13.32 -12.88 11.75
N PHE A 142 -13.39 -11.55 11.70
CA PHE A 142 -12.28 -10.69 11.29
C PHE A 142 -11.46 -10.15 12.48
N LEU A 143 -11.75 -10.54 13.72
CA LEU A 143 -11.10 -9.97 14.91
C LEU A 143 -9.57 -10.17 14.96
N THR A 144 -9.05 -11.22 14.33
CA THR A 144 -7.62 -11.52 14.21
C THR A 144 -6.96 -10.89 12.99
N SER A 145 -7.75 -10.49 11.98
CA SER A 145 -7.25 -9.88 10.75
C SER A 145 -6.60 -8.53 11.02
N ILE A 146 -5.63 -8.16 10.19
CA ILE A 146 -4.99 -6.85 10.23
C ILE A 146 -5.96 -5.81 9.66
N TYR A 147 -6.35 -4.81 10.47
CA TYR A 147 -7.35 -3.81 10.08
C TYR A 147 -6.95 -3.06 8.78
N GLN A 148 -5.65 -2.81 8.61
CA GLN A 148 -5.11 -2.17 7.42
C GLN A 148 -5.16 -3.04 6.17
N MET A 149 -5.24 -4.37 6.27
CA MET A 149 -5.44 -5.20 5.08
C MET A 149 -6.90 -5.16 4.63
N ILE A 150 -7.83 -5.20 5.59
CA ILE A 150 -9.27 -5.10 5.36
C ILE A 150 -9.62 -3.80 4.62
N HIS A 151 -9.21 -2.64 5.14
CA HIS A 151 -9.66 -1.39 4.50
C HIS A 151 -8.99 -1.14 3.14
N ARG A 152 -7.83 -1.75 2.83
CA ARG A 152 -7.15 -1.63 1.53
C ARG A 152 -7.87 -2.45 0.48
N ALA A 153 -8.17 -3.71 0.83
CA ALA A 153 -9.05 -4.54 0.02
C ALA A 153 -10.41 -3.88 -0.19
N ALA A 154 -11.03 -3.34 0.86
CA ALA A 154 -12.30 -2.63 0.77
C ALA A 154 -12.23 -1.38 -0.13
N SER A 155 -11.09 -0.67 -0.12
CA SER A 155 -10.86 0.48 -0.99
C SER A 155 -10.72 0.06 -2.46
N ALA A 156 -10.05 -1.06 -2.70
CA ALA A 156 -9.85 -1.62 -4.03
C ALA A 156 -11.19 -2.08 -4.63
N VAL A 157 -12.03 -2.80 -3.88
CA VAL A 157 -13.35 -3.26 -4.37
C VAL A 157 -14.36 -2.14 -4.54
N GLU A 158 -14.18 -0.99 -3.86
CA GLU A 158 -15.01 0.19 -4.11
C GLU A 158 -14.63 0.86 -5.43
N ALA A 159 -13.34 0.84 -5.79
CA ALA A 159 -12.81 1.48 -6.99
C ALA A 159 -13.06 0.67 -8.28
N GLY A 160 -13.37 -0.63 -8.19
CA GLY A 160 -13.53 -1.50 -9.36
C GLY A 160 -14.23 -2.82 -9.07
N LYS A 161 -14.56 -3.56 -10.13
CA LYS A 161 -15.18 -4.89 -10.10
C LYS A 161 -14.19 -6.04 -10.30
N LYS A 162 -13.07 -5.79 -10.97
CA LYS A 162 -11.95 -6.73 -11.06
C LYS A 162 -10.83 -6.18 -10.21
N THR A 163 -10.64 -6.76 -9.05
CA THR A 163 -9.88 -6.09 -7.99
C THR A 163 -8.65 -6.89 -7.61
N SER A 164 -7.58 -6.16 -7.33
CA SER A 164 -6.37 -6.71 -6.74
C SER A 164 -5.87 -5.84 -5.60
N VAL A 165 -5.14 -6.44 -4.67
CA VAL A 165 -4.36 -5.76 -3.63
C VAL A 165 -2.94 -6.26 -3.72
N ALA A 166 -1.97 -5.35 -3.72
CA ALA A 166 -0.55 -5.69 -3.67
C ALA A 166 0.14 -5.03 -2.47
N TYR A 167 1.07 -5.75 -1.86
CA TYR A 167 1.98 -5.21 -0.87
C TYR A 167 3.38 -5.11 -1.48
N PHE A 168 3.91 -3.89 -1.59
CA PHE A 168 5.28 -3.64 -2.03
C PHE A 168 6.17 -3.54 -0.80
N LEU A 169 6.97 -4.58 -0.58
CA LEU A 169 7.85 -4.70 0.59
C LEU A 169 9.27 -4.31 0.20
N PHE A 170 9.65 -3.08 0.53
CA PHE A 170 11.02 -2.61 0.33
C PHE A 170 11.95 -3.20 1.39
N LYS A 171 13.08 -3.78 0.95
CA LYS A 171 14.08 -4.42 1.82
C LYS A 171 15.45 -3.83 1.57
N MET A 172 16.15 -3.45 2.63
CA MET A 172 17.54 -2.99 2.54
C MET A 172 18.40 -3.96 3.35
N LYS A 173 19.48 -4.50 2.77
CA LYS A 173 20.32 -5.51 3.44
C LYS A 173 20.83 -5.07 4.82
N SER A 174 21.14 -3.79 4.98
CA SER A 174 21.61 -3.21 6.24
C SER A 174 20.51 -2.97 7.29
N LEU A 175 19.23 -3.16 6.93
CA LEU A 175 18.09 -2.82 7.77
C LEU A 175 17.06 -3.96 7.79
N THR A 176 17.09 -4.74 8.87
CA THR A 176 16.24 -5.93 9.03
C THR A 176 14.95 -5.68 9.82
N ARG A 177 14.55 -4.41 10.00
CA ARG A 177 13.32 -4.05 10.71
C ARG A 177 12.13 -4.03 9.74
N GLY A 178 10.93 -4.28 10.28
CA GLY A 178 9.66 -4.22 9.54
C GLY A 178 9.07 -5.61 9.31
N ALA A 179 7.87 -5.66 8.76
CA ALA A 179 7.18 -6.92 8.46
C ALA A 179 7.96 -7.74 7.41
N THR A 180 8.09 -9.05 7.60
CA THR A 180 8.71 -9.96 6.62
C THR A 180 7.75 -10.27 5.47
N THR A 181 8.31 -10.79 4.38
CA THR A 181 7.51 -11.27 3.24
C THR A 181 6.59 -12.41 3.67
N ASP A 182 7.09 -13.36 4.45
CA ASP A 182 6.30 -14.48 4.98
C ASP A 182 5.15 -14.00 5.89
N GLU A 183 5.41 -13.05 6.79
CA GLU A 183 4.38 -12.49 7.68
C GLU A 183 3.25 -11.81 6.88
N ILE A 184 3.60 -11.04 5.84
CA ILE A 184 2.61 -10.37 4.99
C ILE A 184 1.84 -11.40 4.17
N THR A 185 2.52 -12.37 3.57
CA THR A 185 1.91 -13.46 2.79
C THR A 185 0.93 -14.25 3.66
N GLU A 186 1.31 -14.66 4.87
CA GLU A 186 0.46 -15.37 5.82
C GLU A 186 -0.80 -14.56 6.15
N LYS A 187 -0.66 -13.26 6.46
CA LYS A 187 -1.81 -12.41 6.82
C LYS A 187 -2.73 -12.08 5.64
N LEU A 188 -2.19 -11.98 4.43
CA LEU A 188 -3.01 -11.85 3.23
C LEU A 188 -3.74 -13.15 2.90
N LYS A 189 -3.11 -14.31 3.12
CA LYS A 189 -3.73 -15.62 2.95
C LYS A 189 -4.87 -15.84 3.94
N GLU A 190 -4.68 -15.51 5.21
CA GLU A 190 -5.73 -15.52 6.22
C GLU A 190 -6.94 -14.65 5.80
N LEU A 191 -6.68 -13.44 5.29
CA LEU A 191 -7.75 -12.57 4.80
C LEU A 191 -8.44 -13.14 3.56
N TRP A 192 -7.68 -13.68 2.60
CA TRP A 192 -8.21 -14.29 1.39
C TRP A 192 -9.09 -15.51 1.70
N ASP A 193 -8.68 -16.35 2.66
CA ASP A 193 -9.47 -17.48 3.15
C ASP A 193 -10.77 -17.03 3.82
N LEU A 194 -10.72 -16.00 4.67
CA LEU A 194 -11.91 -15.41 5.31
C LEU A 194 -12.91 -14.83 4.30
N LEU A 195 -12.42 -14.36 3.16
CA LEU A 195 -13.25 -13.81 2.07
C LEU A 195 -13.79 -14.89 1.12
N GLY A 196 -13.60 -16.18 1.44
CA GLY A 196 -14.11 -17.28 0.62
C GLY A 196 -13.27 -17.58 -0.61
N LYS A 197 -11.98 -17.21 -0.60
CA LYS A 197 -11.03 -17.44 -1.69
C LYS A 197 -11.50 -16.88 -3.05
N PRO A 198 -11.85 -15.59 -3.12
CA PRO A 198 -12.49 -15.03 -4.30
C PRO A 198 -11.52 -14.94 -5.49
N ASN A 199 -12.00 -15.28 -6.70
CA ASN A 199 -11.25 -15.06 -7.94
C ASN A 199 -11.33 -13.61 -8.45
N SER A 200 -12.31 -12.84 -7.99
CA SER A 200 -12.52 -11.43 -8.39
C SER A 200 -11.72 -10.44 -7.54
N LEU A 201 -11.11 -10.90 -6.44
CA LEU A 201 -10.27 -10.12 -5.54
C LEU A 201 -8.97 -10.87 -5.27
N ASN A 202 -7.92 -10.51 -5.99
CA ASN A 202 -6.61 -11.17 -5.91
C ASN A 202 -5.67 -10.44 -4.95
N PHE A 203 -4.77 -11.17 -4.32
CA PHE A 203 -3.75 -10.60 -3.41
C PHE A 203 -2.35 -10.95 -3.89
N TYR A 204 -1.44 -10.00 -3.77
CA TYR A 204 -0.05 -10.12 -4.23
C TYR A 204 0.93 -9.55 -3.22
N VAL A 205 2.14 -10.09 -3.21
CA VAL A 205 3.29 -9.56 -2.48
C VAL A 205 4.46 -9.41 -3.44
N ALA A 206 5.03 -8.20 -3.48
CA ALA A 206 6.24 -7.91 -4.25
C ALA A 206 7.34 -7.50 -3.28
N GLU A 207 8.33 -8.38 -3.08
CA GLU A 207 9.55 -8.02 -2.37
C GLU A 207 10.49 -7.27 -3.32
N ILE A 208 10.94 -6.09 -2.90
CA ILE A 208 11.79 -5.22 -3.69
C ILE A 208 13.01 -4.86 -2.85
N GLU A 209 14.14 -5.47 -3.18
CA GLU A 209 15.40 -5.09 -2.55
C GLU A 209 15.82 -3.71 -3.06
N ILE A 210 16.19 -2.82 -2.13
CA ILE A 210 16.64 -1.45 -2.41
C ILE A 210 18.07 -1.26 -1.92
N GLU A 211 18.90 -0.71 -2.79
CA GLU A 211 20.26 -0.28 -2.46
C GLU A 211 20.30 1.25 -2.52
N PRO A 212 20.76 1.93 -1.45
CA PRO A 212 20.85 3.38 -1.45
C PRO A 212 21.86 3.85 -2.51
N THR A 213 21.57 4.98 -3.17
CA THR A 213 22.53 5.66 -4.03
C THR A 213 23.38 6.64 -3.21
N ASP A 214 24.50 7.10 -3.77
CA ASP A 214 25.36 8.12 -3.15
C ASP A 214 24.57 9.38 -2.74
N LEU A 215 23.56 9.75 -3.54
CA LEU A 215 22.65 10.85 -3.23
C LEU A 215 21.85 10.57 -1.95
N TYR A 216 21.20 9.41 -1.85
CA TYR A 216 20.44 9.07 -0.65
C TYR A 216 21.34 9.03 0.59
N GLU A 217 22.54 8.45 0.48
CA GLU A 217 23.50 8.40 1.59
C GLU A 217 23.93 9.81 2.02
N SER A 218 24.23 10.71 1.08
CA SER A 218 24.60 12.09 1.41
C SER A 218 23.46 12.83 2.12
N LEU A 219 22.22 12.68 1.62
CA LEU A 219 21.05 13.32 2.23
C LEU A 219 20.80 12.81 3.65
N GLN A 220 21.01 11.51 3.88
CA GLN A 220 20.85 10.91 5.21
C GLN A 220 21.93 11.39 6.19
N VAL A 221 23.16 11.63 5.74
CA VAL A 221 24.22 12.21 6.56
C VAL A 221 23.87 13.64 6.96
N ASP A 222 23.43 14.45 6.00
CA ASP A 222 23.07 15.86 6.21
C ASP A 222 21.85 16.00 7.14
N ALA A 223 20.90 15.06 7.08
CA ALA A 223 19.72 15.05 7.92
C ALA A 223 20.02 14.99 9.43
N ASN A 224 21.19 14.51 9.84
CA ASN A 224 21.55 14.39 11.26
C ASN A 224 21.66 15.74 11.99
N SER A 225 21.82 16.85 11.25
CA SER A 225 21.90 18.20 11.80
C SER A 225 20.65 19.05 11.56
N GLN A 226 19.64 18.50 10.89
CA GLN A 226 18.46 19.23 10.42
C GLN A 226 17.24 19.02 11.34
N CYS A 227 16.31 19.99 11.32
CA CYS A 227 14.98 19.81 11.88
C CYS A 227 14.07 19.01 10.93
N LYS A 228 12.88 18.59 11.41
CA LYS A 228 11.99 17.70 10.64
C LYS A 228 11.46 18.36 9.36
N GLU A 229 11.25 19.67 9.42
CA GLU A 229 10.78 20.49 8.32
C GLU A 229 11.86 20.55 7.22
N GLU A 230 13.12 20.83 7.58
CA GLU A 230 14.27 20.83 6.66
C GLU A 230 14.52 19.45 6.02
N ILE A 231 14.40 18.38 6.81
CA ILE A 231 14.48 16.99 6.30
C ILE A 231 13.39 16.75 5.24
N SER A 232 12.18 17.23 5.49
CA SER A 232 11.05 17.04 4.57
C SER A 232 11.27 17.77 3.25
N GLU A 233 11.68 19.03 3.31
CA GLU A 233 12.01 19.83 2.13
C GLU A 233 13.12 19.15 1.32
N THR A 234 14.19 18.71 1.99
CA THR A 234 15.31 18.00 1.38
C THR A 234 14.87 16.73 0.64
N ILE A 235 14.00 15.91 1.25
CA ILE A 235 13.48 14.68 0.63
C ILE A 235 12.57 15.00 -0.55
N ILE A 236 11.68 15.99 -0.40
CA ILE A 236 10.76 16.40 -1.48
C ILE A 236 11.57 16.90 -2.69
N ASP A 237 12.55 17.77 -2.46
CA ASP A 237 13.41 18.31 -3.52
C ASP A 237 14.15 17.18 -4.26
N ALA A 238 14.68 16.21 -3.52
CA ALA A 238 15.37 15.07 -4.11
C ALA A 238 14.41 14.16 -4.91
N LEU A 239 13.21 13.91 -4.41
CA LEU A 239 12.17 13.14 -5.11
C LEU A 239 11.62 13.87 -6.35
N GLN A 240 11.66 15.20 -6.37
CA GLN A 240 11.27 16.02 -7.52
C GLN A 240 12.41 16.19 -8.54
N GLY A 241 13.64 15.83 -8.16
CA GLY A 241 14.82 15.83 -9.01
C GLY A 241 14.76 14.76 -10.12
N ASN A 242 15.90 14.56 -10.79
CA ASN A 242 16.04 13.55 -11.84
C ASN A 242 16.79 12.29 -11.37
N ASP A 243 17.44 12.36 -10.22
CA ASP A 243 18.34 11.31 -9.74
C ASP A 243 17.60 10.36 -8.78
N ALA A 244 17.74 9.06 -9.04
CA ALA A 244 17.12 8.04 -8.20
C ALA A 244 17.76 7.98 -6.80
N LEU A 245 16.93 7.84 -5.76
CA LEU A 245 17.40 7.62 -4.38
C LEU A 245 17.84 6.18 -4.13
N PHE A 246 17.33 5.25 -4.93
CA PHE A 246 17.61 3.83 -4.76
C PHE A 246 17.82 3.14 -6.10
N LYS A 247 18.66 2.11 -6.10
CA LYS A 247 18.61 1.03 -7.09
C LYS A 247 17.63 -0.01 -6.59
N TYR A 248 16.78 -0.52 -7.48
CA TYR A 248 15.74 -1.47 -7.15
C TYR A 248 16.04 -2.82 -7.79
N ILE A 249 15.92 -3.88 -7.01
CA ILE A 249 16.18 -5.27 -7.40
C ILE A 249 14.91 -6.06 -7.03
N PRO A 250 13.95 -6.20 -7.97
CA PRO A 250 12.71 -6.91 -7.68
C PRO A 250 12.97 -8.42 -7.51
N ARG A 251 12.22 -9.04 -6.61
CA ARG A 251 12.03 -10.49 -6.57
C ARG A 251 10.76 -10.85 -7.36
N PRO A 252 10.58 -12.12 -7.77
CA PRO A 252 9.35 -12.56 -8.39
C PRO A 252 8.14 -12.22 -7.52
N VAL A 253 7.08 -11.70 -8.13
CA VAL A 253 5.83 -11.42 -7.43
C VAL A 253 5.18 -12.73 -6.95
N ILE A 254 4.74 -12.74 -5.69
CA ILE A 254 4.01 -13.85 -5.09
C ILE A 254 2.51 -13.54 -5.22
N LYS A 255 1.76 -14.44 -5.84
CA LYS A 255 0.30 -14.43 -5.83
C LYS A 255 -0.18 -15.27 -4.66
N ILE A 256 -1.15 -14.76 -3.90
CA ILE A 256 -1.77 -15.54 -2.83
C ILE A 256 -2.81 -16.47 -3.45
N ASP A 257 -2.53 -17.77 -3.41
CA ASP A 257 -3.44 -18.82 -3.85
C ASP A 257 -3.18 -20.14 -3.09
N ASP A 258 -3.81 -21.23 -3.54
CA ASP A 258 -3.68 -22.56 -2.92
C ASP A 258 -2.38 -23.30 -3.31
N SER A 259 -1.54 -22.75 -4.19
CA SER A 259 -0.38 -23.46 -4.77
C SER A 259 0.81 -23.63 -3.80
N ASP A 260 0.83 -22.92 -2.67
CA ASP A 260 1.89 -23.07 -1.65
C ASP A 260 1.93 -24.45 -0.95
N ARG A 261 0.99 -25.36 -1.22
CA ARG A 261 0.93 -26.69 -0.57
C ARG A 261 1.71 -27.80 -1.28
N GLU A 262 2.32 -27.56 -2.44
CA GLU A 262 3.02 -28.63 -3.19
C GLU A 262 4.54 -28.72 -2.91
N GLY A 263 5.08 -27.92 -1.97
CA GLY A 263 6.52 -27.88 -1.67
C GLY A 263 7.02 -28.74 -0.50
N GLU A 264 6.15 -29.38 0.27
CA GLU A 264 6.52 -30.23 1.42
C GLU A 264 5.91 -31.64 1.30
N LEU A 265 6.54 -32.49 0.49
CA LEU A 265 6.36 -33.95 0.51
C LEU A 265 7.72 -34.67 0.45
#